data_AF-A0A3M1R6B4-F1
#
_entry.id   AF-A0A3M1R6B4-F1
#
_cell.length_a   1.000
_cell.length_b   1.000
_cell.length_c   1.000
_cell.angle_alpha   90.00
_cell.angle_beta   90.00
_cell.angle_gamma   90.00
#
_symmetry.space_group_name_H-M   'P 1'
#
loop_
_entity.id
_entity.type
_entity.pdbx_description
1 polymer ?
#
loop_
_entity_poly.entity_id
_entity_poly.type
_entity_poly.pdbx_seq_one_letter_code
_entity_poly.pdbx_strand_id
1 'polypeptide(L)'
;MTRELLGAILEGYALDPWGIHGLPHWGRVLETGLRLAARTGADPRVVALFALFHDARRLNDGHDPDHGRRGAQLARRLRGRYLHLEDPAFRLLAAACTHHTAGRTEGDLTLRTCWDADRLDLWRVGIEPRPERLCTAAARDPELRAWARGRSLANHMPAALERLLP
;
A
#
# COMPACT_ATOMS: atom_id res chain seq x y z
N MET A 1 3.73 -13.31 -2.24
CA MET A 1 4.81 -12.33 -2.02
C MET A 1 6.07 -13.12 -1.70
N THR A 2 7.19 -12.84 -2.36
CA THR A 2 8.43 -13.62 -2.19
C THR A 2 9.59 -12.71 -1.77
N ARG A 3 10.65 -13.33 -1.24
CA ARG A 3 11.87 -12.64 -0.83
C ARG A 3 12.58 -11.99 -2.03
N GLU A 4 12.54 -12.65 -3.18
CA GLU A 4 13.13 -12.18 -4.44
C GLU A 4 12.42 -10.93 -4.95
N LEU A 5 11.07 -10.91 -4.90
CA LEU A 5 10.30 -9.72 -5.27
C LEU A 5 10.64 -8.54 -4.35
N LEU A 6 10.67 -8.77 -3.02
CA LEU A 6 10.98 -7.72 -2.07
C LEU A 6 12.41 -7.18 -2.28
N GLY A 7 13.39 -8.06 -2.49
CA GLY A 7 14.76 -7.70 -2.84
C GLY A 7 14.83 -6.84 -4.11
N ALA A 8 14.14 -7.25 -5.18
CA ALA A 8 14.09 -6.49 -6.43
C ALA A 8 13.43 -5.10 -6.29
N ILE A 9 12.47 -4.96 -5.37
CA ILE A 9 11.87 -3.66 -5.05
C ILE A 9 12.88 -2.78 -4.32
N LEU A 10 13.58 -3.34 -3.32
CA LEU A 10 14.54 -2.63 -2.47
C LEU A 10 15.84 -2.24 -3.17
N GLU A 11 16.29 -2.97 -4.19
CA GLU A 11 17.54 -2.73 -4.92
C GLU A 11 17.70 -1.28 -5.45
N GLY A 12 16.61 -0.55 -5.64
CA GLY A 12 16.67 0.88 -5.96
C GLY A 12 15.70 1.74 -5.15
N TYR A 13 15.38 1.32 -3.93
CA TYR A 13 14.71 2.19 -2.97
C TYR A 13 15.71 3.22 -2.44
N ALA A 14 15.37 4.50 -2.54
CA ALA A 14 16.31 5.60 -2.31
C ALA A 14 16.36 6.10 -0.85
N LEU A 15 15.39 5.69 -0.03
CA LEU A 15 15.24 6.13 1.35
C LEU A 15 15.62 5.00 2.33
N ASP A 16 15.61 5.29 3.63
CA ASP A 16 15.77 4.27 4.66
C ASP A 16 14.60 3.25 4.59
N PRO A 17 14.87 1.96 4.32
CA PRO A 17 13.84 0.92 4.33
C PRO A 17 13.08 0.79 5.66
N TRP A 18 13.63 1.31 6.76
CA TRP A 18 13.02 1.31 8.09
C TRP A 18 12.39 2.65 8.47
N GLY A 19 12.46 3.65 7.56
CA GLY A 19 11.88 4.97 7.74
C GLY A 19 10.35 5.00 7.63
N ILE A 20 9.79 6.21 7.75
CA ILE A 20 8.34 6.44 7.86
C ILE A 20 7.53 6.02 6.61
N HIS A 21 8.18 5.91 5.44
CA HIS A 21 7.57 5.42 4.20
C HIS A 21 8.14 4.06 3.74
N GLY A 22 8.88 3.38 4.62
CA GLY A 22 9.55 2.12 4.32
C GLY A 22 8.71 0.88 4.65
N LEU A 23 9.40 -0.24 4.90
CA LEU A 23 8.85 -1.56 5.16
C LEU A 23 7.79 -1.60 6.28
N PRO A 24 7.94 -0.90 7.43
CA PRO A 24 6.89 -0.90 8.45
C PRO A 24 5.56 -0.38 7.89
N HIS A 25 5.61 0.70 7.11
CA HIS A 25 4.44 1.28 6.45
C HIS A 25 3.86 0.32 5.41
N TRP A 26 4.68 -0.19 4.49
CA TRP A 26 4.22 -1.13 3.45
C TRP A 26 3.55 -2.37 4.06
N GLY A 27 4.12 -2.87 5.17
CA GLY A 27 3.55 -4.00 5.90
C GLY A 27 2.18 -3.68 6.47
N ARG A 28 2.01 -2.50 7.10
CA ARG A 28 0.74 -2.13 7.73
C ARG A 28 -0.34 -1.88 6.68
N VAL A 29 0.03 -1.30 5.53
CA VAL A 29 -0.85 -1.18 4.36
C VAL A 29 -1.24 -2.56 3.84
N LEU A 30 -0.30 -3.52 3.77
CA LEU A 30 -0.60 -4.89 3.36
C LEU A 30 -1.60 -5.57 4.30
N GLU A 31 -1.35 -5.57 5.61
CA GLU A 31 -2.25 -6.22 6.58
C GLU A 31 -3.64 -5.59 6.61
N THR A 32 -3.69 -4.25 6.63
CA THR A 32 -4.95 -3.50 6.61
C THR A 32 -5.70 -3.77 5.32
N GLY A 33 -4.99 -3.72 4.18
CA GLY A 33 -5.56 -3.98 2.87
C GLY A 33 -6.13 -5.38 2.74
N LEU A 34 -5.44 -6.42 3.22
CA LEU A 34 -5.95 -7.79 3.17
C LEU A 34 -7.20 -7.98 4.06
N ARG A 35 -7.25 -7.35 5.23
CA ARG A 35 -8.45 -7.33 6.08
C ARG A 35 -9.63 -6.64 5.39
N LEU A 36 -9.39 -5.52 4.72
CA LEU A 36 -10.40 -4.81 3.95
C LEU A 36 -10.85 -5.65 2.73
N ALA A 37 -9.91 -6.30 2.02
CA ALA A 37 -10.23 -7.15 0.88
C ALA A 37 -11.16 -8.29 1.27
N ALA A 38 -10.93 -8.94 2.43
CA ALA A 38 -11.80 -9.98 2.97
C ALA A 38 -13.24 -9.49 3.25
N ARG A 39 -13.43 -8.21 3.59
CA ARG A 39 -14.75 -7.60 3.87
C ARG A 39 -15.42 -7.00 2.63
N THR A 40 -14.65 -6.64 1.62
CA THR A 40 -15.14 -5.89 0.44
C THR A 40 -15.26 -6.76 -0.80
N GLY A 41 -14.50 -7.85 -0.90
CA GLY A 41 -14.36 -8.62 -2.14
C GLY A 41 -13.39 -8.02 -3.16
N ALA A 42 -12.58 -7.03 -2.75
CA ALA A 42 -11.48 -6.52 -3.57
C ALA A 42 -10.44 -7.61 -3.90
N ASP A 43 -9.77 -7.52 -5.04
CA ASP A 43 -8.74 -8.50 -5.43
C ASP A 43 -7.53 -8.42 -4.47
N PRO A 44 -7.31 -9.44 -3.61
CA PRO A 44 -6.25 -9.39 -2.61
C PRO A 44 -4.85 -9.41 -3.24
N ARG A 45 -4.70 -9.88 -4.48
CA ARG A 45 -3.41 -9.90 -5.18
C ARG A 45 -2.98 -8.49 -5.56
N VAL A 46 -3.92 -7.68 -6.07
CA VAL A 46 -3.68 -6.28 -6.40
C VAL A 46 -3.40 -5.48 -5.14
N VAL A 47 -4.20 -5.68 -4.09
CA VAL A 47 -4.02 -5.01 -2.78
C VAL A 47 -2.64 -5.30 -2.20
N ALA A 48 -2.22 -6.57 -2.22
CA ALA A 48 -0.92 -6.95 -1.69
C ALA A 48 0.24 -6.32 -2.48
N LEU A 49 0.16 -6.29 -3.82
CA LEU A 49 1.19 -5.67 -4.64
C LEU A 49 1.17 -4.14 -4.49
N PHE A 50 -0.01 -3.51 -4.40
CA PHE A 50 -0.12 -2.07 -4.15
C PHE A 50 0.65 -1.67 -2.89
N ALA A 51 0.48 -2.41 -1.80
CA ALA A 51 1.16 -2.15 -0.54
C ALA A 51 2.69 -2.10 -0.69
N LEU A 52 3.26 -2.94 -1.55
CA LEU A 52 4.71 -2.97 -1.81
C LEU A 52 5.20 -1.91 -2.78
N PHE A 53 4.35 -1.44 -3.70
CA PHE A 53 4.77 -0.59 -4.83
C PHE A 53 4.42 0.89 -4.69
N HIS A 54 3.36 1.25 -3.95
CA HIS A 54 2.84 2.62 -3.95
C HIS A 54 3.88 3.66 -3.52
N ASP A 55 4.72 3.33 -2.53
CA ASP A 55 5.82 4.14 -2.01
C ASP A 55 7.23 3.66 -2.41
N ALA A 56 7.35 2.58 -3.20
CA ALA A 56 8.63 1.95 -3.54
C ALA A 56 9.62 2.83 -4.32
N ARG A 57 9.19 3.99 -4.81
CA ARG A 57 10.02 4.92 -5.60
C ARG A 57 9.83 6.36 -5.19
N ARG A 58 9.67 6.59 -3.88
CA ARG A 58 9.88 7.92 -3.30
C ARG A 58 11.33 8.37 -3.48
N LEU A 59 11.51 9.67 -3.66
CA LEU A 59 12.81 10.34 -3.70
C LEU A 59 13.09 11.14 -2.43
N ASN A 60 12.06 11.38 -1.61
CA ASN A 60 12.17 12.04 -0.31
C ASN A 60 10.96 11.68 0.58
N ASP A 61 11.07 12.01 1.88
CA ASP A 61 10.00 11.76 2.87
C ASP A 61 8.89 12.82 2.86
N GLY A 62 9.07 13.93 2.14
CA GLY A 62 8.14 15.05 2.07
C GLY A 62 7.25 15.01 0.82
N HIS A 63 7.18 16.16 0.14
CA HIS A 63 6.36 16.31 -1.06
C HIS A 63 7.04 15.65 -2.27
N ASP A 64 6.40 14.63 -2.80
CA ASP A 64 6.89 13.88 -3.94
C ASP A 64 5.74 13.38 -4.82
N PRO A 65 5.00 14.24 -5.55
CA PRO A 65 3.70 13.88 -6.13
C PRO A 65 3.75 12.71 -7.15
N ASP A 66 4.92 12.41 -7.72
CA ASP A 66 5.12 11.40 -8.75
C ASP A 66 5.52 10.00 -8.24
N HIS A 67 5.72 9.81 -6.93
CA HIS A 67 6.21 8.52 -6.38
C HIS A 67 5.30 7.33 -6.76
N GLY A 68 3.98 7.52 -6.67
CA GLY A 68 3.01 6.49 -7.06
C GLY A 68 3.11 6.09 -8.53
N ARG A 69 3.33 7.06 -9.43
CA ARG A 69 3.55 6.81 -10.86
C ARG A 69 4.85 6.03 -11.08
N ARG A 70 5.93 6.39 -10.39
CA ARG A 70 7.21 5.67 -10.46
C ARG A 70 7.10 4.25 -9.87
N GLY A 71 6.32 4.07 -8.81
CA GLY A 71 5.97 2.77 -8.25
C GLY A 71 5.24 1.87 -9.25
N ALA A 72 4.23 2.40 -9.94
CA ALA A 72 3.55 1.69 -11.03
C ALA A 72 4.50 1.31 -12.19
N GLN A 73 5.42 2.20 -12.55
CA GLN A 73 6.45 1.90 -13.56
C GLN A 73 7.40 0.79 -13.10
N LEU A 74 7.79 0.77 -11.83
CA LEU A 74 8.57 -0.32 -11.25
C LEU A 74 7.81 -1.65 -11.34
N ALA A 75 6.54 -1.68 -10.90
CA ALA A 75 5.71 -2.87 -11.00
C ALA A 75 5.64 -3.40 -12.44
N ARG A 76 5.59 -2.51 -13.44
CA ARG A 76 5.60 -2.90 -14.86
C ARG A 76 6.92 -3.52 -15.29
N ARG A 77 8.06 -2.97 -14.85
CA ARG A 77 9.39 -3.55 -15.15
C ARG A 77 9.59 -4.92 -14.52
N LEU A 78 9.00 -5.16 -13.34
CA LEU A 78 9.14 -6.42 -12.62
C LEU A 78 8.08 -7.48 -13.03
N ARG A 79 7.06 -7.08 -13.79
CA ARG A 79 6.00 -7.96 -14.29
C ARG A 79 6.55 -9.04 -15.22
N GLY A 80 6.08 -10.27 -15.03
CA GLY A 80 6.49 -11.44 -15.81
C GLY A 80 7.76 -12.12 -15.32
N ARG A 81 8.55 -11.46 -14.46
CA ARG A 81 9.76 -12.03 -13.84
C ARG A 81 9.62 -12.26 -12.35
N TYR A 82 9.17 -11.24 -11.61
CA TYR A 82 9.05 -11.29 -10.14
C TYR A 82 7.61 -11.24 -9.64
N LEU A 83 6.68 -10.81 -10.48
CA LEU A 83 5.25 -10.80 -10.19
C LEU A 83 4.45 -11.15 -11.43
N HIS A 84 3.32 -11.83 -11.23
CA HIS A 84 2.42 -12.25 -12.29
C HIS A 84 1.01 -11.75 -11.95
N LEU A 85 0.49 -10.89 -12.82
CA LEU A 85 -0.90 -10.43 -12.82
C LEU A 85 -1.35 -10.39 -14.28
N GLU A 86 -2.60 -10.75 -14.53
CA GLU A 86 -3.25 -10.55 -15.83
C GLU A 86 -3.47 -9.07 -16.12
N ASP A 87 -3.63 -8.72 -17.39
CA ASP A 87 -3.74 -7.33 -17.83
C ASP A 87 -4.81 -6.51 -17.09
N PRO A 88 -6.03 -7.02 -16.86
CA PRO A 88 -7.04 -6.28 -16.10
C PRO A 88 -6.58 -5.96 -14.67
N ALA A 89 -6.03 -6.95 -13.95
CA ALA A 89 -5.57 -6.78 -12.58
C ALA A 89 -4.32 -5.88 -12.51
N PHE A 90 -3.41 -5.99 -13.48
CA PHE A 90 -2.24 -5.13 -13.56
C PHE A 90 -2.61 -3.67 -13.83
N ARG A 91 -3.63 -3.40 -14.65
CA ARG A 91 -4.16 -2.04 -14.84
C ARG A 91 -4.69 -1.46 -13.53
N LEU A 92 -5.37 -2.25 -12.71
CA LEU A 92 -5.82 -1.82 -11.38
C LEU A 92 -4.63 -1.52 -10.46
N LEU A 93 -3.62 -2.38 -10.40
CA LEU A 93 -2.40 -2.12 -9.63
C LEU A 93 -1.73 -0.80 -10.03
N ALA A 94 -1.52 -0.59 -11.33
CA ALA A 94 -0.89 0.61 -11.85
C ALA A 94 -1.70 1.88 -11.53
N ALA A 95 -3.02 1.82 -11.66
CA ALA A 95 -3.91 2.93 -11.32
C ALA A 95 -3.97 3.19 -9.81
N ALA A 96 -3.99 2.14 -8.98
CA ALA A 96 -3.98 2.26 -7.53
C ALA A 96 -2.74 3.01 -7.06
N CYS A 97 -1.54 2.57 -7.49
CA CYS A 97 -0.29 3.23 -7.17
C CYS A 97 -0.25 4.67 -7.71
N THR A 98 -0.62 4.90 -8.98
CA THR A 98 -0.51 6.23 -9.60
C THR A 98 -1.39 7.28 -8.90
N HIS A 99 -2.54 6.90 -8.36
CA HIS A 99 -3.55 7.84 -7.87
C HIS A 99 -3.78 7.84 -6.36
N HIS A 100 -3.01 7.10 -5.57
CA HIS A 100 -3.29 6.95 -4.13
C HIS A 100 -3.27 8.26 -3.33
N THR A 101 -2.42 9.22 -3.71
CA THR A 101 -2.35 10.55 -3.08
C THR A 101 -3.32 11.58 -3.67
N ALA A 102 -4.07 11.24 -4.72
CA ALA A 102 -4.94 12.18 -5.42
C ALA A 102 -6.27 12.48 -4.70
N GLY A 103 -6.50 11.90 -3.51
CA GLY A 103 -7.72 12.13 -2.72
C GLY A 103 -9.00 11.53 -3.32
N ARG A 104 -8.90 10.67 -4.34
CA ARG A 104 -10.05 10.03 -5.00
C ARG A 104 -10.76 9.05 -4.05
N THR A 105 -12.07 8.94 -4.17
CA THR A 105 -12.92 8.03 -3.36
C THR A 105 -13.81 7.12 -4.19
N GLU A 106 -13.81 7.32 -5.51
CA GLU A 106 -14.65 6.60 -6.48
C GLU A 106 -13.81 5.70 -7.39
N GLY A 107 -14.47 4.74 -8.04
CA GLY A 107 -13.86 3.78 -8.96
C GLY A 107 -14.04 2.33 -8.52
N ASP A 108 -13.27 1.44 -9.16
CA ASP A 108 -13.25 0.01 -8.85
C ASP A 108 -13.00 -0.24 -7.37
N LEU A 109 -13.67 -1.25 -6.82
CA LEU A 109 -13.62 -1.56 -5.40
C LEU A 109 -12.21 -1.90 -4.92
N THR A 110 -11.39 -2.51 -5.79
CA THR A 110 -9.99 -2.84 -5.50
C THR A 110 -9.14 -1.59 -5.36
N LEU A 111 -9.33 -0.59 -6.22
CA LEU A 111 -8.63 0.71 -6.12
C LEU A 111 -8.96 1.40 -4.80
N ARG A 112 -10.24 1.46 -4.49
CA ARG A 112 -10.78 2.06 -3.26
C ARG A 112 -10.23 1.38 -2.01
N THR A 113 -10.17 0.04 -2.00
CA THR A 113 -9.59 -0.74 -0.90
C THR A 113 -8.08 -0.48 -0.74
N CYS A 114 -7.33 -0.35 -1.85
CA CYS A 114 -5.92 0.01 -1.80
C CYS A 114 -5.72 1.38 -1.14
N TRP A 115 -6.47 2.40 -1.58
CA TRP A 115 -6.36 3.76 -1.04
C TRP A 115 -6.81 3.84 0.42
N ASP A 116 -7.83 3.08 0.81
CA ASP A 116 -8.25 2.99 2.21
C ASP A 116 -7.16 2.39 3.10
N ALA A 117 -6.49 1.34 2.62
CA ALA A 117 -5.41 0.69 3.37
C ALA A 117 -4.24 1.64 3.63
N ASP A 118 -3.85 2.44 2.64
CA ASP A 118 -2.82 3.47 2.77
C ASP A 118 -3.27 4.63 3.69
N ARG A 119 -4.47 5.16 3.46
CA ARG A 119 -5.02 6.26 4.27
C ARG A 119 -5.14 5.89 5.75
N LEU A 120 -5.50 4.65 6.07
CA LEU A 120 -5.60 4.16 7.45
C LEU A 120 -4.25 4.02 8.15
N ASP A 121 -3.11 4.20 7.47
CA ASP A 121 -1.80 4.25 8.11
C ASP A 121 -1.23 5.68 8.22
N LEU A 122 -2.02 6.72 7.94
CA LEU A 122 -1.58 8.12 8.02
C LEU A 122 -1.30 8.62 9.45
N TRP A 123 -1.82 7.94 10.48
CA TRP A 123 -1.54 8.32 11.88
C TRP A 123 -0.04 8.27 12.21
N ARG A 124 0.74 7.40 11.55
CA ARG A 124 2.20 7.31 11.69
C ARG A 124 2.92 8.63 11.39
N VAL A 125 2.32 9.47 10.53
CA VAL A 125 2.84 10.79 10.13
C VAL A 125 2.01 11.93 10.72
N GLY A 126 1.25 11.66 11.80
CA GLY A 126 0.50 12.68 12.53
C GLY A 126 -0.78 13.16 11.83
N ILE A 127 -1.25 12.46 10.79
CA ILE A 127 -2.45 12.84 10.04
C ILE A 127 -3.61 11.94 10.43
N GLU A 128 -4.72 12.54 10.87
CA GLU A 128 -5.95 11.80 11.13
C GLU A 128 -6.72 11.50 9.83
N PRO A 129 -6.98 10.23 9.49
CA PRO A 129 -7.81 9.83 8.37
C PRO A 129 -9.27 10.24 8.60
N ARG A 130 -9.72 11.18 7.76
CA ARG A 130 -11.09 11.67 7.76
C ARG A 130 -12.05 10.62 7.19
N PRO A 131 -13.13 10.22 7.91
CA PRO A 131 -14.07 9.18 7.44
C PRO A 131 -14.65 9.44 6.05
N GLU A 132 -14.91 10.70 5.70
CA GLU A 132 -15.43 11.13 4.40
C GLU A 132 -14.43 10.93 3.24
N ARG A 133 -13.14 10.79 3.56
CA ARG A 133 -12.08 10.44 2.59
C ARG A 133 -11.80 8.94 2.53
N LEU A 134 -12.44 8.14 3.38
CA LEU A 134 -12.40 6.68 3.27
C LEU A 134 -13.47 6.23 2.27
N CYS A 135 -13.12 5.29 1.42
CA CYS A 135 -13.86 4.90 0.24
C CYS A 135 -14.93 3.87 0.58
N THR A 136 -14.62 2.89 1.42
CA THR A 136 -15.47 1.72 1.70
C THR A 136 -16.13 1.79 3.07
N ALA A 137 -17.30 1.15 3.21
CA ALA A 137 -17.95 1.01 4.52
C ALA A 137 -17.04 0.24 5.52
N ALA A 138 -16.32 -0.78 5.04
CA ALA A 138 -15.37 -1.54 5.84
C ALA A 138 -14.21 -0.68 6.37
N ALA A 139 -13.73 0.31 5.62
CA ALA A 139 -12.70 1.22 6.11
C ALA A 139 -13.24 2.26 7.11
N ARG A 140 -14.52 2.61 7.02
CA ARG A 140 -15.18 3.55 7.94
C ARG A 140 -15.60 2.91 9.26
N ASP A 141 -15.61 1.59 9.32
CA ASP A 141 -15.91 0.77 10.48
C ASP A 141 -15.06 1.20 11.71
N PRO A 142 -15.69 1.57 12.84
CA PRO A 142 -14.97 2.09 14.00
C PRO A 142 -13.93 1.12 14.58
N GLU A 143 -14.25 -0.18 14.61
CA GLU A 143 -13.35 -1.20 15.16
C GLU A 143 -12.10 -1.37 14.29
N LEU A 144 -12.27 -1.48 12.96
CA LEU A 144 -11.15 -1.57 12.02
C LEU A 144 -10.28 -0.31 12.08
N ARG A 145 -10.88 0.87 12.18
CA ARG A 145 -10.15 2.14 12.32
C ARG A 145 -9.34 2.18 13.61
N ALA A 146 -9.93 1.79 14.74
CA ALA A 146 -9.23 1.73 16.02
C ALA A 146 -8.04 0.75 15.97
N TRP A 147 -8.25 -0.42 15.35
CA TRP A 147 -7.21 -1.43 15.13
C TRP A 147 -6.06 -0.91 14.27
N ALA A 148 -6.36 -0.29 13.12
CA ALA A 148 -5.35 0.28 12.22
C ALA A 148 -4.58 1.43 12.88
N ARG A 149 -5.30 2.34 13.57
CA ARG A 149 -4.72 3.44 14.33
C ARG A 149 -3.71 2.96 15.37
N GLY A 150 -4.05 1.95 16.17
CA GLY A 150 -3.16 1.43 17.20
C GLY A 150 -1.82 0.93 16.62
N ARG A 151 -1.86 0.25 15.47
CA ARG A 151 -0.67 -0.26 14.79
C ARG A 151 0.16 0.86 14.15
N SER A 152 -0.53 1.82 13.54
CA SER A 152 0.07 2.98 12.91
C SER A 152 0.85 3.83 13.92
N LEU A 153 0.24 4.11 15.09
CA LEU A 153 0.87 4.88 16.17
C LEU A 153 1.98 4.12 16.90
N ALA A 154 1.88 2.79 17.01
CA ALA A 154 2.90 1.96 17.64
C ALA A 154 4.11 1.69 16.71
N ASN A 155 4.13 2.27 15.51
CA ASN A 155 5.06 1.92 14.43
C ASN A 155 5.23 0.39 14.27
N HIS A 156 4.12 -0.34 14.33
CA HIS A 156 4.13 -1.79 14.33
C HIS A 156 4.80 -2.29 13.05
N MET A 157 5.68 -3.30 13.18
CA MET A 157 6.27 -4.02 12.05
C MET A 157 5.53 -5.33 11.80
N PRO A 158 4.82 -5.47 10.68
CA PRO A 158 4.14 -6.71 10.34
C PRO A 158 5.07 -7.89 10.06
N ALA A 159 4.79 -9.01 10.75
CA ALA A 159 5.51 -10.27 10.58
C ALA A 159 5.52 -10.79 9.12
N ALA A 160 4.53 -10.39 8.31
CA ALA A 160 4.43 -10.78 6.91
C ALA A 160 5.62 -10.31 6.07
N LEU A 161 6.17 -9.12 6.35
CA LEU A 161 7.37 -8.61 5.68
C LEU A 161 8.65 -8.99 6.42
N GLU A 162 8.62 -9.03 7.75
CA GLU A 162 9.75 -9.44 8.57
C GLU A 162 10.29 -10.82 8.15
N ARG A 163 9.41 -11.80 7.91
CA ARG A 163 9.81 -13.15 7.45
C ARG A 163 10.46 -13.19 6.06
N LEU A 164 10.33 -12.12 5.27
CA LEU A 164 10.91 -12.01 3.94
C LEU A 164 12.27 -11.29 3.96
N LEU A 165 12.69 -10.74 5.10
CA LEU A 165 14.00 -10.10 5.25
C LEU A 165 15.10 -11.14 5.52
N PRO A 166 16.35 -10.91 5.04
CA PRO A 166 17.53 -11.72 5.36
C PRO A 166 17.69 -11.98 6.85
#